data_AF-A0A2V5X7U1-F1
#
_entry.id   AF-A0A2V5X7U1-F1
#
_cell.length_a   1.000
_cell.length_b   1.000
_cell.length_c   1.000
_cell.angle_alpha   90.00
_cell.angle_beta   90.00
_cell.angle_gamma   90.00
#
_symmetry.space_group_name_H-M   'P 1'
#
loop_
_entity.id
_entity.type
_entity.pdbx_description
1 polymer ?
#
loop_
_entity_poly.entity_id
_entity_poly.type
_entity_poly.pdbx_seq_one_letter_code
_entity_poly.pdbx_strand_id
1 'polypeptide(L)'
;MNKPGTPGFIPPAESQVFVVNGHIDLAALTAALRDYCKWKMRVPKDLNELVTSGYLTNLPAPPPGQKYSVDPTYLEVKLVSQ
;
A
#
# COMPACT_ATOMS: atom_id res chain seq x y z
N MET A 1 -34.06 6.69 -4.88
CA MET A 1 -32.97 7.49 -4.30
C MET A 1 -31.63 6.85 -4.67
N ASN A 2 -31.02 7.28 -5.78
CA ASN A 2 -29.70 6.80 -6.20
C ASN A 2 -28.63 7.70 -5.57
N LYS A 3 -27.72 7.11 -4.78
CA LYS A 3 -26.63 7.83 -4.11
C LYS A 3 -25.71 8.47 -5.18
N PRO A 4 -25.34 9.75 -5.07
CA PRO A 4 -24.44 10.38 -6.01
C PRO A 4 -23.08 9.69 -5.95
N GLY A 5 -22.55 9.34 -7.13
CA GLY A 5 -21.25 8.72 -7.30
C GLY A 5 -20.16 9.53 -6.61
N THR A 6 -19.34 8.84 -5.85
CA THR A 6 -18.10 9.35 -5.26
C THR A 6 -17.28 10.02 -6.37
N PRO A 7 -16.84 11.29 -6.20
CA PRO A 7 -15.97 11.93 -7.17
C PRO A 7 -14.63 11.21 -7.23
N GLY A 8 -14.39 10.48 -8.33
CA GLY A 8 -13.07 10.36 -8.94
C GLY A 8 -11.96 9.63 -8.17
N PHE A 9 -12.26 8.73 -7.23
CA PHE A 9 -11.25 7.74 -6.83
C PHE A 9 -11.33 6.57 -7.82
N ILE A 10 -10.70 6.74 -8.99
CA ILE A 10 -10.18 5.60 -9.72
C ILE A 10 -8.82 5.32 -9.05
N PRO A 11 -8.72 4.42 -8.05
CA PRO A 11 -7.40 3.88 -7.75
C PRO A 11 -6.89 3.28 -9.06
N PRO A 12 -5.63 3.46 -9.46
CA PRO A 12 -5.09 2.80 -10.64
C PRO A 12 -5.14 1.29 -10.39
N ALA A 13 -6.26 0.66 -10.78
CA ALA A 13 -6.59 -0.73 -10.52
C ALA A 13 -5.85 -1.68 -11.48
N GLU A 14 -4.83 -1.21 -12.20
CA GLU A 14 -4.16 -1.99 -13.25
C GLU A 14 -2.76 -2.48 -12.86
N SER A 15 -2.36 -2.39 -11.58
CA SER A 15 -1.11 -3.01 -11.10
C SER A 15 -1.36 -3.86 -9.86
N GLN A 16 -2.33 -4.76 -9.98
CA GLN A 16 -2.74 -5.66 -8.92
C GLN A 16 -2.03 -7.03 -9.06
N VAL A 17 -0.72 -7.03 -8.78
CA VAL A 17 0.07 -8.23 -8.45
C VAL A 17 1.21 -7.82 -7.52
N PHE A 18 0.93 -7.62 -6.22
CA PHE A 18 1.97 -7.32 -5.22
C PHE A 18 2.88 -8.52 -4.95
N VAL A 19 2.55 -9.67 -5.52
CA VAL A 19 3.32 -10.90 -5.50
C VAL A 19 3.52 -11.32 -6.95
N VAL A 20 4.68 -11.01 -7.51
CA VAL A 20 5.09 -11.50 -8.82
C VAL A 20 5.95 -12.73 -8.58
N ASN A 21 5.50 -13.92 -8.99
CA ASN A 21 6.26 -15.18 -8.82
C ASN A 21 6.70 -15.48 -7.36
N GLY A 22 5.86 -15.18 -6.37
CA GLY A 22 6.18 -15.39 -4.96
C GLY A 22 7.12 -14.35 -4.35
N HIS A 23 7.57 -13.37 -5.14
CA HIS A 23 8.32 -12.21 -4.67
C HIS A 23 7.40 -11.03 -4.38
N ILE A 24 7.58 -10.43 -3.23
CA ILE A 24 6.85 -9.24 -2.81
C ILE A 24 7.38 -8.03 -3.57
N ASP A 25 6.48 -7.32 -4.23
CA ASP A 25 6.81 -6.12 -4.99
C ASP A 25 6.80 -4.88 -4.08
N LEU A 26 7.98 -4.55 -3.55
CA LEU A 26 8.18 -3.38 -2.69
C LEU A 26 7.95 -2.06 -3.44
N ALA A 27 8.13 -2.05 -4.76
CA ALA A 27 7.92 -0.87 -5.58
C ALA A 27 6.42 -0.52 -5.64
N ALA A 28 5.55 -1.51 -5.82
CA ALA A 28 4.10 -1.33 -5.77
C ALA A 28 3.62 -0.87 -4.39
N LEU A 29 4.15 -1.44 -3.31
CA LEU A 29 3.83 -1.02 -1.94
C LEU A 29 4.27 0.43 -1.68
N THR A 30 5.45 0.81 -2.16
CA THR A 30 5.98 2.18 -2.09
C THR A 30 5.12 3.16 -2.90
N ALA A 31 4.67 2.78 -4.09
CA ALA A 31 3.78 3.62 -4.90
C ALA A 31 2.44 3.88 -4.19
N ALA A 32 1.82 2.84 -3.64
CA ALA A 32 0.57 2.96 -2.88
C ALA A 32 0.75 3.82 -1.61
N LEU A 33 1.87 3.67 -0.91
CA LEU A 33 2.23 4.46 0.28
C LEU A 33 2.36 5.95 -0.05
N ARG A 34 3.06 6.28 -1.14
CA ARG A 34 3.22 7.66 -1.60
C ARG A 34 1.89 8.27 -1.97
N ASP A 35 1.02 7.53 -2.66
CA ASP A 35 -0.31 8.02 -3.02
C ASP A 35 -1.15 8.28 -1.76
N TYR A 36 -1.21 7.30 -0.84
CA TYR A 36 -1.88 7.47 0.45
C TYR A 36 -1.38 8.71 1.20
N CYS A 37 -0.06 8.91 1.27
CA CYS A 37 0.52 10.05 1.97
C CYS A 37 0.20 11.39 1.28
N LYS A 38 0.11 11.42 -0.05
CA LYS A 38 -0.30 12.61 -0.80
C LYS A 38 -1.76 12.99 -0.53
N TRP A 39 -2.66 12.01 -0.49
CA TRP A 39 -4.08 12.26 -0.27
C TRP A 39 -4.44 12.50 1.19
N LYS A 40 -3.88 11.72 2.11
CA LYS A 40 -4.15 11.83 3.55
C LYS A 40 -3.27 12.87 4.24
N MET A 41 -2.26 13.39 3.54
CA MET A 41 -1.22 14.28 4.10
C MET A 41 -0.57 13.69 5.37
N ARG A 42 -0.47 12.35 5.42
CA ARG A 42 -0.04 11.59 6.61
C ARG A 42 0.65 10.31 6.18
N VAL A 43 1.75 9.99 6.87
CA VAL A 43 2.39 8.69 6.75
C VAL A 43 1.59 7.64 7.55
N PRO A 44 1.14 6.54 6.92
CA PRO A 44 0.51 5.44 7.62
C PRO A 44 1.54 4.78 8.54
N LYS A 45 1.10 4.37 9.73
CA LYS A 45 1.98 3.65 10.67
C LYS A 45 2.35 2.27 10.15
N ASP A 46 1.40 1.63 9.46
CA ASP A 46 1.48 0.26 9.03
C ASP A 46 0.87 0.11 7.64
N LEU A 47 1.35 -0.87 6.88
CA LEU A 47 0.80 -1.13 5.55
C LEU A 47 -0.65 -1.60 5.57
N ASN A 48 -1.11 -2.13 6.70
CA ASN A 48 -2.49 -2.50 6.91
C ASN A 48 -3.44 -1.31 6.75
N GLU A 49 -2.99 -0.09 7.05
CA GLU A 49 -3.79 1.12 6.82
C GLU A 49 -4.11 1.35 5.35
N LEU A 50 -3.17 1.01 4.44
CA LEU A 50 -3.42 1.10 3.01
C LEU A 50 -4.45 0.06 2.56
N VAL A 51 -4.46 -1.12 3.17
CA VAL A 51 -5.48 -2.16 2.91
C VAL A 51 -6.84 -1.67 3.37
N THR A 52 -6.95 -1.21 4.62
CA THR A 52 -8.20 -0.67 5.19
C THR A 52 -8.70 0.54 4.41
N SER A 53 -7.79 1.35 3.87
CA SER A 53 -8.12 2.54 3.09
C SER A 53 -8.44 2.25 1.63
N GLY A 54 -8.31 1.00 1.18
CA GLY A 54 -8.58 0.58 -0.20
C GLY A 54 -7.49 0.96 -1.21
N TYR A 55 -6.32 1.44 -0.76
CA TYR A 55 -5.14 1.67 -1.61
C TYR A 55 -4.42 0.35 -1.91
N LEU A 56 -4.54 -0.62 -1.01
CA LEU A 56 -4.15 -2.02 -1.22
C LEU A 56 -5.38 -2.90 -1.12
N THR A 57 -5.45 -3.92 -1.97
CA THR A 57 -6.54 -4.92 -1.91
C THR A 57 -6.20 -6.04 -0.96
N ASN A 58 -4.94 -6.44 -0.91
CA ASN A 58 -4.44 -7.38 0.05
C ASN A 58 -2.97 -7.09 0.31
N LEU A 59 -2.54 -7.17 1.56
CA LEU A 59 -1.13 -7.09 1.90
C LEU A 59 -0.55 -8.50 1.80
N PRO A 60 0.46 -8.76 0.95
CA PRO A 60 1.13 -10.05 0.97
C PRO A 60 1.73 -10.32 2.34
N ALA A 61 1.81 -11.58 2.74
CA ALA A 61 2.49 -11.93 3.99
C ALA A 61 3.99 -11.68 3.80
N PRO A 62 4.68 -11.00 4.75
CA PRO A 62 6.11 -10.84 4.66
C PRO A 62 6.80 -12.21 4.76
N PRO A 63 8.00 -12.37 4.19
CA PRO A 63 8.72 -13.63 4.25
C PRO A 63 9.05 -14.02 5.70
N PRO A 64 9.33 -15.31 5.97
CA PRO A 64 9.70 -15.76 7.31
C PRO A 64 10.88 -14.97 7.88
N GLY A 65 10.73 -14.43 9.09
CA GLY A 65 11.74 -13.63 9.76
C GLY A 65 11.85 -12.18 9.27
N GLN A 66 10.94 -11.72 8.41
CA GLN A 66 10.89 -10.34 7.95
C GLN A 66 9.53 -9.70 8.29
N LYS A 67 9.52 -8.38 8.39
CA LYS A 67 8.32 -7.57 8.53
C LYS A 67 8.39 -6.37 7.60
N TYR A 68 7.23 -5.87 7.21
CA TYR A 68 7.15 -4.59 6.54
C TYR A 68 7.41 -3.46 7.51
N SER A 69 8.28 -2.55 7.13
CA SER A 69 8.54 -1.30 7.83
C SER A 69 8.36 -0.16 6.85
N VAL A 70 7.62 0.86 7.27
CA VAL A 70 7.44 2.08 6.49
C VAL A 70 8.52 3.08 6.89
N ASP A 71 9.23 3.61 5.92
CA ASP A 71 10.18 4.70 6.11
C ASP A 71 9.47 6.04 5.88
N PRO A 72 9.22 6.83 6.94
CA PRO A 72 8.50 8.11 6.82
C PRO A 72 9.35 9.21 6.17
N THR A 73 10.67 9.05 6.13
CA THR A 73 11.59 10.03 5.54
C THR A 73 11.55 9.95 4.02
N TYR A 74 11.57 8.72 3.48
CA TYR A 74 11.56 8.50 2.04
C TYR A 74 10.18 8.13 1.48
N LEU A 75 9.20 7.85 2.35
CA LEU A 75 7.87 7.31 1.99
C LEU A 75 8.00 6.00 1.22
N GLU A 76 8.84 5.11 1.74
CA GLU A 76 9.18 3.83 1.11
C GLU A 76 8.84 2.66 2.02
N VAL A 77 8.59 1.51 1.39
CA VAL A 77 8.33 0.25 2.08
C VAL A 77 9.58 -0.60 2.07
N LYS A 78 10.06 -0.93 3.26
CA LYS A 78 11.24 -1.75 3.48
C LYS A 78 10.85 -3.06 4.13
N LEU A 79 11.48 -4.14 3.72
CA LEU A 79 11.49 -5.37 4.50
C LEU A 79 12.64 -5.26 5.50
N VAL A 80 12.32 -5.37 6.77
CA VAL A 80 13.32 -5.43 7.85
C VAL A 80 13.22 -6.79 8.51
N SER A 81 14.34 -7.32 8.96
CA SER A 81 14.33 -8.53 9.79
C SER A 81 13.57 -8.24 11.08
N GLN A 82 12.66 -9.14 11.46
CA GLN A 82 11.89 -9.05 12.70
C GLN A 82 12.73 -9.45 13.90
#